data_AF-A0A9W4ST09-F1
#
_entry.id   AF-A0A9W4ST09-F1
#
_cell.length_a   1.000
_cell.length_b   1.000
_cell.length_c   1.000
_cell.angle_alpha   90.00
_cell.angle_beta   90.00
_cell.angle_gamma   90.00
#
_symmetry.space_group_name_H-M   'P 1'
#
loop_
_entity.id
_entity.type
_entity.pdbx_description
1 polymer ?
#
loop_
_entity_poly.entity_id
_entity_poly.type
_entity_poly.pdbx_seq_one_letter_code
_entity_poly.pdbx_strand_id
1 'polypeptide(L)'
;MSKNKRSISVINLEASSSDSLTSQNSKKVRLTPSNHAQTCDDSACKGCDVGEVEIVFTNEEGQEVELSPNELLQLALEESSKEPLREHGIAKRLFDMSLEGFDKLITLEEQKIEVETVKSKEKEVRYRFATKKTRYQYACCCVAFGIYLPIIEHLRKGIEIYKQIIIEDDGYYDAWIGLGRARIHLAKIEREMSRNDQNDLSDSENSKEEQESSIEIEQASFNMAIDAFDKGLSILKSKDEKKYVIKSILIAKDLQEYVMSIDHLKFTAYTQKIFTKVINYLQDIYDLDNIYLNEINFAQGIHGCCLYYLAKLKTDHNDDENEESKMFLNEAIEKLLKANDPLEEDRFREILGQAYILKTIIESDEEQIMEAYEKGRECLKQAYKFDPDNENLREQLETLGALSNDDDEEYLDDDD
;
A
#
# COMPACT_ATOMS: atom_id res chain seq x y z
N MET A 1 -16.21 24.93 16.64
CA MET A 1 -17.26 23.88 16.54
C MET A 1 -17.17 23.24 15.16
N SER A 2 -16.84 21.95 15.13
CA SER A 2 -17.13 20.93 14.10
C SER A 2 -15.95 19.97 14.09
N LYS A 3 -16.03 18.92 14.92
CA LYS A 3 -15.09 17.80 14.86
C LYS A 3 -15.54 16.95 13.67
N ASN A 4 -14.83 17.07 12.55
CA ASN A 4 -15.08 16.25 11.37
C ASN A 4 -14.86 14.78 11.73
N LYS A 5 -15.97 14.05 11.91
CA LYS A 5 -16.01 12.59 11.89
C LYS A 5 -15.66 12.16 10.47
N ARG A 6 -14.40 11.74 10.26
CA ARG A 6 -13.97 11.07 9.04
C ARG A 6 -14.57 9.65 9.05
N SER A 7 -15.63 9.45 8.28
CA SER A 7 -16.10 8.11 7.92
C SER A 7 -15.22 7.63 6.78
N ILE A 8 -14.36 6.66 7.09
CA ILE A 8 -13.43 6.03 6.16
C ILE A 8 -14.23 5.01 5.34
N SER A 9 -14.42 5.24 4.04
CA SER A 9 -14.72 4.16 3.10
C SER A 9 -13.38 3.67 2.55
N VAL A 10 -12.75 2.74 3.27
CA VAL A 10 -11.65 1.94 2.72
C VAL A 10 -12.20 1.33 1.43
N ILE A 11 -11.42 1.38 0.34
CA ILE A 11 -11.71 0.60 -0.87
C ILE A 11 -11.85 -0.85 -0.40
N ASN A 12 -13.11 -1.30 -0.28
CA ASN A 12 -13.46 -2.57 0.31
C ASN A 12 -12.66 -3.67 -0.41
N LEU A 13 -11.72 -4.29 0.31
CA LEU A 13 -11.24 -5.62 -0.02
C LEU A 13 -12.42 -6.56 0.22
N GLU A 14 -13.34 -6.60 -0.75
CA GLU A 14 -14.47 -7.50 -0.75
C GLU A 14 -13.96 -8.94 -0.91
N ALA A 15 -13.69 -9.57 0.23
CA ALA A 15 -14.01 -10.98 0.39
C ALA A 15 -15.51 -11.10 0.09
N SER A 16 -15.82 -11.76 -1.02
CA SER A 16 -17.17 -11.97 -1.53
C SER A 16 -18.10 -12.56 -0.46
N SER A 17 -18.93 -11.69 0.11
CA SER A 17 -20.26 -11.96 0.67
C SER A 17 -20.94 -10.61 0.84
N SER A 18 -21.99 -10.42 0.06
CA SER A 18 -22.99 -9.36 0.23
C SER A 18 -23.51 -9.35 1.66
N ASP A 19 -23.24 -8.28 2.40
CA ASP A 19 -24.20 -7.52 3.20
C ASP A 19 -23.48 -6.31 3.78
N SER A 20 -24.02 -5.12 3.53
CA SER A 20 -23.54 -3.87 4.09
C SER A 20 -23.78 -3.87 5.60
N LEU A 21 -22.79 -4.29 6.38
CA LEU A 21 -22.81 -4.11 7.84
C LEU A 21 -22.22 -2.75 8.19
N THR A 22 -23.11 -1.79 8.37
CA THR A 22 -22.86 -0.60 9.20
C THR A 22 -22.61 -1.12 10.63
N SER A 23 -21.35 -1.30 11.01
CA SER A 23 -20.98 -1.83 12.32
C SER A 23 -21.25 -0.81 13.42
N GLN A 24 -22.31 -1.05 14.20
CA GLN A 24 -22.66 -0.36 15.43
C GLN A 24 -21.88 -0.90 16.66
N ASN A 25 -20.67 -1.42 16.49
CA ASN A 25 -19.89 -1.99 17.60
C ASN A 25 -18.87 -0.97 18.13
N SER A 26 -18.98 -0.61 19.41
CA SER A 26 -18.02 0.27 20.07
C SER A 26 -16.80 -0.52 20.55
N LYS A 27 -15.61 -0.21 19.99
CA LYS A 27 -14.31 -0.73 20.47
C LYS A 27 -14.01 -0.12 21.84
N LYS A 28 -13.76 -0.93 22.88
CA LYS A 28 -13.20 -0.45 24.16
C LYS A 28 -11.83 -1.08 24.38
N VAL A 29 -10.79 -0.26 24.26
CA VAL A 29 -9.43 -0.65 24.64
C VAL A 29 -9.33 -0.52 26.15
N ARG A 30 -9.05 -1.63 26.85
CA ARG A 30 -8.79 -1.60 28.29
C ARG A 30 -7.29 -1.80 28.50
N LEU A 31 -6.60 -0.70 28.80
CA LEU A 31 -5.24 -0.77 29.32
C LEU A 31 -5.35 -1.10 30.82
N THR A 32 -4.77 -2.22 31.26
CA THR A 32 -4.72 -2.56 32.69
C THR A 32 -3.72 -1.63 33.41
N PRO A 33 -4.11 -0.96 34.51
CA PRO A 33 -3.28 0.06 35.15
C PRO A 33 -2.21 -0.50 36.12
N SER A 34 -1.59 -1.64 35.82
CA SER A 34 -0.61 -2.27 36.73
C SER A 34 0.62 -2.83 36.02
N ASN A 35 1.28 -2.03 35.20
CA ASN A 35 2.41 -2.49 34.39
C ASN A 35 3.69 -1.72 34.73
N HIS A 36 4.17 -1.98 35.95
CA HIS A 36 5.57 -1.74 36.30
C HIS A 36 6.27 -3.09 36.37
N ALA A 37 7.40 -3.23 35.67
CA ALA A 37 8.33 -4.33 35.96
C ALA A 37 8.64 -4.31 37.47
N GLN A 38 8.80 -5.47 38.11
CA GLN A 38 9.06 -5.56 39.57
C GLN A 38 10.29 -4.78 40.04
N THR A 39 11.14 -4.34 39.11
CA THR A 39 12.37 -3.55 39.32
C THR A 39 12.21 -2.06 39.00
N CYS A 40 11.01 -1.58 38.71
CA CYS A 40 10.76 -0.19 38.31
C CYS A 40 10.44 0.66 39.54
N ASP A 41 11.47 1.33 40.06
CA ASP A 41 11.40 2.16 41.28
C ASP A 41 11.06 3.65 40.99
N ASP A 42 10.73 4.00 39.75
CA ASP A 42 10.42 5.37 39.36
C ASP A 42 8.95 5.72 39.61
N SER A 43 8.73 6.56 40.63
CA SER A 43 7.41 7.08 41.02
C SER A 43 6.74 8.01 39.99
N ALA A 44 7.47 8.50 38.99
CA ALA A 44 6.94 9.29 37.88
C ALA A 44 6.70 8.47 36.60
N CYS A 45 7.07 7.18 36.60
CA CYS A 45 6.87 6.31 35.46
C CYS A 45 5.37 6.05 35.23
N LYS A 46 4.88 6.27 34.00
CA LYS A 46 3.48 6.04 33.62
C LYS A 46 3.21 4.63 33.06
N GLY A 47 4.16 3.72 33.20
CA GLY A 47 4.14 2.35 32.68
C GLY A 47 5.47 2.00 32.01
N CYS A 48 6.21 1.06 32.58
CA CYS A 48 7.54 0.60 32.11
C CYS A 48 7.52 -0.87 31.66
N ASP A 49 6.37 -1.55 31.79
CA ASP A 49 6.16 -2.88 31.24
C ASP A 49 5.40 -2.79 29.91
N VAL A 50 5.93 -3.45 28.89
CA VAL A 50 5.23 -3.68 27.61
C VAL A 50 4.13 -4.71 27.90
N GLY A 51 3.03 -4.25 28.48
CA GLY A 51 1.87 -5.10 28.74
C GLY A 51 1.18 -5.54 27.45
N GLU A 52 0.67 -6.76 27.45
CA GLU A 52 -0.19 -7.26 26.37
C GLU A 52 -1.44 -6.38 26.27
N VAL A 53 -1.70 -5.82 25.08
CA VAL A 53 -2.93 -5.07 24.80
C VAL A 53 -4.09 -6.08 24.75
N GLU A 54 -5.01 -5.98 25.70
CA GLU A 54 -6.25 -6.77 25.70
C GLU A 54 -7.35 -5.97 24.97
N ILE A 55 -7.88 -6.55 23.89
CA ILE A 55 -8.95 -5.95 23.09
C ILE A 55 -10.23 -6.75 23.33
N VAL A 56 -11.26 -6.09 23.84
CA VAL A 56 -12.59 -6.67 24.06
C VAL A 56 -13.60 -5.91 23.22
N PHE A 57 -14.44 -6.65 22.49
CA PHE A 57 -15.52 -6.07 21.69
C PHE A 57 -16.83 -6.18 22.45
N THR A 58 -17.60 -5.09 22.51
CA THR A 58 -18.91 -5.08 23.17
C THR A 58 -20.00 -4.56 22.24
N ASN A 59 -21.20 -5.12 22.35
CA ASN A 59 -22.40 -4.59 21.69
C ASN A 59 -22.92 -3.31 22.40
N GLU A 60 -24.01 -2.72 21.89
CA GLU A 60 -24.66 -1.53 22.47
C GLU A 60 -25.14 -1.75 23.92
N GLU A 61 -25.37 -3.00 24.32
CA GLU A 61 -25.77 -3.39 25.68
C GLU A 61 -24.57 -3.60 26.62
N GLY A 62 -23.34 -3.47 26.12
CA GLY A 62 -22.11 -3.68 26.88
C GLY A 62 -21.74 -5.15 27.10
N GLN A 63 -22.37 -6.08 26.41
CA GLN A 63 -22.03 -7.51 26.44
C GLN A 63 -20.86 -7.80 25.51
N GLU A 64 -19.96 -8.68 25.94
CA GLU A 64 -18.83 -9.11 25.12
C GLU A 64 -19.30 -9.91 23.90
N VAL A 65 -18.75 -9.58 22.73
CA VAL A 65 -19.04 -10.22 21.45
C VAL A 65 -17.74 -10.79 20.88
N GLU A 66 -17.78 -12.06 20.47
CA GLU A 66 -16.69 -12.66 19.71
C GLU A 66 -16.85 -12.32 18.23
N LEU A 67 -15.84 -11.69 17.64
CA LEU A 67 -15.83 -11.37 16.23
C LEU A 67 -15.24 -12.53 15.41
N SER A 68 -15.72 -12.69 14.18
CA SER A 68 -15.12 -13.64 13.25
C SER A 68 -13.69 -13.22 12.87
N PRO A 69 -12.84 -14.17 12.45
CA PRO A 69 -11.47 -13.86 12.01
C PRO A 69 -11.43 -12.80 10.89
N ASN A 70 -12.39 -12.84 9.96
CA ASN A 70 -12.47 -11.87 8.88
C ASN A 70 -12.87 -10.47 9.35
N GLU A 71 -13.73 -10.34 10.35
CA GLU A 71 -14.07 -9.05 10.96
C GLU A 71 -12.86 -8.46 11.69
N LEU A 72 -12.11 -9.29 12.44
CA LEU A 72 -10.87 -8.89 13.10
C LEU A 72 -9.83 -8.39 12.09
N LEU A 73 -9.68 -9.07 10.95
CA LEU A 73 -8.81 -8.62 9.86
C LEU A 73 -9.21 -7.24 9.34
N GLN A 74 -10.50 -6.99 9.09
CA GLN A 74 -10.95 -5.67 8.61
C GLN A 74 -10.66 -4.57 9.63
N LEU A 75 -10.89 -4.83 10.92
CA LEU A 75 -10.56 -3.87 11.97
C LEU A 75 -9.05 -3.65 12.08
N ALA A 76 -8.23 -4.69 11.88
CA ALA A 76 -6.78 -4.56 11.86
C ALA A 76 -6.32 -3.64 10.71
N LEU A 77 -6.88 -3.81 9.51
CA LEU A 77 -6.60 -2.96 8.36
C LEU A 77 -7.00 -1.50 8.62
N GLU A 78 -8.19 -1.27 9.19
CA GLU A 78 -8.62 0.08 9.55
C GLU A 78 -7.71 0.75 10.57
N GLU A 79 -7.32 0.06 11.64
CA GLU A 79 -6.42 0.63 12.66
C GLU A 79 -5.01 0.84 12.10
N SER A 80 -4.51 -0.07 11.24
CA SER A 80 -3.20 0.07 10.60
C SER A 80 -3.09 1.32 9.72
N SER A 81 -4.22 1.83 9.20
CA SER A 81 -4.24 3.07 8.41
C SER A 81 -4.21 4.34 9.26
N LYS A 82 -4.40 4.22 10.57
CA LYS A 82 -4.48 5.36 11.52
C LYS A 82 -3.25 5.45 12.42
N GLU A 83 -2.62 4.31 12.72
CA GLU A 83 -1.46 4.26 13.62
C GLU A 83 -0.19 4.69 12.86
N PRO A 84 0.57 5.70 13.35
CA PRO A 84 1.95 5.88 12.90
C PRO A 84 2.77 4.64 13.26
N LEU A 85 3.76 4.29 12.41
CA LEU A 85 4.64 3.12 12.53
C LEU A 85 5.36 2.93 13.89
N ARG A 86 5.21 3.85 14.84
CA ARG A 86 5.85 3.77 16.17
C ARG A 86 4.91 3.29 17.28
N GLU A 87 3.60 3.16 17.01
CA GLU A 87 2.58 2.78 18.00
C GLU A 87 1.74 1.59 17.54
N HIS A 88 2.36 0.51 17.04
CA HIS A 88 1.71 -0.66 16.44
C HIS A 88 0.77 -1.49 17.35
N GLY A 89 0.43 -1.02 18.55
CA GLY A 89 -0.13 -1.84 19.62
C GLY A 89 -1.48 -2.48 19.29
N ILE A 90 -2.43 -1.71 18.75
CA ILE A 90 -3.80 -2.20 18.54
C ILE A 90 -3.90 -2.98 17.24
N ALA A 91 -3.40 -2.43 16.13
CA ALA A 91 -3.50 -3.10 14.84
C ALA A 91 -2.76 -4.45 14.83
N LYS A 92 -1.55 -4.51 15.43
CA LYS A 92 -0.82 -5.77 15.60
C LYS A 92 -1.65 -6.79 16.36
N ARG A 93 -2.24 -6.41 17.50
CA ARG A 93 -3.03 -7.34 18.30
C ARG A 93 -4.26 -7.84 17.54
N LEU A 94 -4.92 -6.99 16.76
CA LEU A 94 -6.04 -7.39 15.90
C LEU A 94 -5.62 -8.40 14.82
N PHE A 95 -4.43 -8.21 14.22
CA PHE A 95 -3.86 -9.21 13.30
C PHE A 95 -3.57 -10.53 14.01
N ASP A 96 -2.93 -10.51 15.18
CA ASP A 96 -2.63 -11.71 15.97
C ASP A 96 -3.93 -12.48 16.29
N MET A 97 -4.96 -11.79 16.78
CA MET A 97 -6.28 -12.39 17.08
C MET A 97 -6.95 -12.98 15.83
N SER A 98 -6.84 -12.29 14.68
CA SER A 98 -7.36 -12.78 13.40
C SER A 98 -6.65 -14.06 12.95
N LEU A 99 -5.31 -14.11 13.03
CA LEU A 99 -4.52 -15.28 12.67
C LEU A 99 -4.84 -16.49 13.57
N GLU A 100 -4.89 -16.29 14.89
CA GLU A 100 -5.31 -17.31 15.85
C GLU A 100 -6.73 -17.82 15.53
N GLY A 101 -7.64 -16.92 15.16
CA GLY A 101 -9.00 -17.26 14.76
C GLY A 101 -9.05 -18.12 13.49
N PHE A 102 -8.25 -17.80 12.47
CA PHE A 102 -8.15 -18.61 11.26
C PHE A 102 -7.51 -19.98 11.51
N ASP A 103 -6.46 -20.07 12.34
CA ASP A 103 -5.84 -21.35 12.71
C ASP A 103 -6.84 -22.30 13.39
N LYS A 104 -7.66 -21.77 14.31
CA LYS A 104 -8.76 -22.52 14.95
C LYS A 104 -9.80 -22.95 13.92
N LEU A 105 -10.20 -22.05 13.03
CA LEU A 105 -11.22 -22.32 12.02
C LEU A 105 -10.78 -23.41 11.04
N ILE A 106 -9.53 -23.36 10.56
CA ILE A 106 -8.95 -24.38 9.68
C ILE A 106 -8.93 -25.74 10.37
N THR A 107 -8.45 -25.79 11.61
CA THR A 107 -8.41 -27.03 12.40
C THR A 107 -9.81 -27.64 12.57
N LEU A 108 -10.82 -26.81 12.84
CA LEU A 108 -12.21 -27.25 12.99
C LEU A 108 -12.81 -27.79 11.69
N GLU A 109 -12.52 -27.14 10.55
CA GLU A 109 -12.98 -27.59 9.24
C GLU A 109 -12.34 -28.93 8.85
N GLU A 110 -11.04 -29.10 9.09
CA GLU A 110 -10.33 -30.35 8.82
C GLU A 110 -10.87 -31.51 9.67
N GLN A 111 -11.13 -31.28 10.96
CA GLN A 111 -11.72 -32.29 11.85
C GLN A 111 -13.13 -32.71 11.41
N LYS A 112 -13.96 -31.77 10.95
CA LYS A 112 -15.32 -32.09 10.46
C LYS A 112 -15.26 -33.01 9.24
N ILE A 113 -14.31 -32.78 8.33
CA ILE A 113 -14.10 -33.61 7.14
C ILE A 113 -13.66 -35.03 7.53
N GLU A 114 -12.81 -35.20 8.55
CA GLU A 114 -12.43 -36.53 9.04
C GLU A 114 -13.61 -37.31 9.62
N VAL A 115 -14.51 -36.66 10.36
CA VAL A 115 -15.69 -37.31 10.94
C VAL A 115 -16.70 -37.73 9.86
N GLU A 116 -16.86 -36.93 8.81
CA GLU A 116 -17.76 -37.25 7.69
C GLU A 116 -17.22 -38.38 6.80
N THR A 117 -15.91 -38.37 6.49
CA THR A 117 -15.28 -39.41 5.67
C THR A 117 -15.24 -40.78 6.34
N VAL A 118 -15.16 -40.86 7.68
CA VAL A 118 -15.28 -42.13 8.42
C VAL A 118 -16.71 -42.70 8.36
N LYS A 119 -17.73 -41.86 8.18
CA LYS A 119 -19.14 -42.29 8.09
C LYS A 119 -19.54 -42.72 6.67
N SER A 120 -18.96 -42.14 5.63
CA SER A 120 -19.21 -42.52 4.23
C SER A 120 -18.18 -43.56 3.74
N LYS A 121 -18.59 -44.82 3.54
CA LYS A 121 -17.73 -45.91 3.02
C LYS A 121 -17.36 -45.80 1.53
N GLU A 122 -17.42 -44.61 0.93
CA GLU A 122 -17.08 -44.39 -0.47
C GLU A 122 -15.71 -43.71 -0.59
N LYS A 123 -14.77 -44.44 -1.19
CA LYS A 123 -13.40 -44.02 -1.49
C LYS A 123 -13.40 -43.04 -2.66
N GLU A 124 -13.85 -41.82 -2.45
CA GLU A 124 -13.36 -40.69 -3.24
C GLU A 124 -12.28 -39.98 -2.46
N VAL A 125 -11.13 -39.75 -3.09
CA VAL A 125 -10.02 -38.97 -2.54
C VAL A 125 -10.46 -37.50 -2.51
N ARG A 126 -11.34 -37.15 -1.57
CA ARG A 126 -11.58 -35.75 -1.22
C ARG A 126 -10.38 -35.27 -0.44
N TYR A 127 -9.67 -34.31 -1.02
CA TYR A 127 -8.56 -33.63 -0.36
C TYR A 127 -9.03 -33.05 0.99
N ARG A 128 -8.29 -33.39 2.05
CA ARG A 128 -8.58 -33.05 3.45
C ARG A 128 -8.13 -31.63 3.77
N PHE A 129 -8.78 -30.63 3.21
CA PHE A 129 -8.43 -29.24 3.48
C PHE A 129 -9.64 -28.45 3.94
N ALA A 130 -9.38 -27.48 4.81
CA ALA A 130 -10.28 -26.37 5.05
C ALA A 130 -10.78 -25.78 3.71
N THR A 131 -11.97 -25.16 3.74
CA THR A 131 -12.60 -24.62 2.55
C THR A 131 -11.67 -23.64 1.83
N LYS A 132 -11.76 -23.61 0.50
CA LYS A 132 -10.95 -22.69 -0.31
C LYS A 132 -11.11 -21.23 0.12
N LYS A 133 -12.34 -20.84 0.50
CA LYS A 133 -12.64 -19.48 1.01
C LYS A 133 -11.89 -19.20 2.31
N THR A 134 -11.95 -20.12 3.29
CA THR A 134 -11.24 -19.98 4.58
C THR A 134 -9.72 -19.87 4.36
N ARG A 135 -9.13 -20.76 3.54
CA ARG A 135 -7.70 -20.70 3.20
C ARG A 135 -7.31 -19.41 2.50
N TYR A 136 -8.13 -18.94 1.55
CA TYR A 136 -7.90 -17.66 0.87
C TYR A 136 -7.89 -16.49 1.86
N GLN A 137 -8.90 -16.39 2.73
CA GLN A 137 -8.99 -15.33 3.73
C GLN A 137 -7.82 -15.38 4.72
N TYR A 138 -7.40 -16.58 5.11
CA TYR A 138 -6.23 -16.76 5.96
C TYR A 138 -4.93 -16.32 5.28
N ALA A 139 -4.76 -16.64 4.00
CA ALA A 139 -3.63 -16.15 3.20
C ALA A 139 -3.62 -14.62 3.10
N CYS A 140 -4.79 -14.00 2.88
CA CYS A 140 -4.93 -12.54 2.90
C CYS A 140 -4.52 -11.94 4.24
N CYS A 141 -4.91 -12.56 5.36
CA CYS A 141 -4.52 -12.13 6.70
C CYS A 141 -3.01 -12.22 6.92
N CYS A 142 -2.39 -13.34 6.53
CA CYS A 142 -0.94 -13.52 6.58
C CYS A 142 -0.22 -12.42 5.78
N VAL A 143 -0.66 -12.17 4.54
CA VAL A 143 -0.01 -11.17 3.68
C VAL A 143 -0.21 -9.76 4.21
N ALA A 144 -1.42 -9.39 4.61
CA ALA A 144 -1.69 -8.08 5.19
C ALA A 144 -0.84 -7.82 6.44
N PHE A 145 -0.73 -8.81 7.33
CA PHE A 145 0.09 -8.67 8.53
C PHE A 145 1.57 -8.57 8.20
N GLY A 146 2.07 -9.40 7.28
CA GLY A 146 3.47 -9.36 6.83
C GLY A 146 3.86 -8.09 6.06
N ILE A 147 2.88 -7.36 5.51
CA ILE A 147 3.09 -6.02 4.94
C ILE A 147 3.10 -4.97 6.05
N TYR A 148 2.14 -5.04 6.98
CA TYR A 148 2.01 -4.08 8.08
C TYR A 148 3.21 -4.11 9.02
N LEU A 149 3.60 -5.31 9.46
CA LEU A 149 4.86 -5.59 10.13
C LEU A 149 5.69 -6.41 9.14
N PRO A 150 6.82 -5.90 8.61
CA PRO A 150 7.67 -6.54 7.60
C PRO A 150 8.23 -7.93 7.97
N ILE A 151 7.36 -8.92 8.14
CA ILE A 151 7.65 -10.27 8.63
C ILE A 151 7.57 -11.23 7.44
N ILE A 152 8.73 -11.68 6.99
CA ILE A 152 8.91 -12.55 5.82
C ILE A 152 8.09 -13.85 5.96
N GLU A 153 8.07 -14.44 7.15
CA GLU A 153 7.44 -15.73 7.41
C GLU A 153 5.94 -15.70 7.08
N HIS A 154 5.27 -14.60 7.41
CA HIS A 154 3.85 -14.42 7.10
C HIS A 154 3.60 -14.27 5.59
N LEU A 155 4.46 -13.54 4.87
CA LEU A 155 4.37 -13.44 3.42
C LEU A 155 4.60 -14.79 2.74
N ARG A 156 5.63 -15.53 3.16
CA ARG A 156 5.93 -16.88 2.63
C ARG A 156 4.78 -17.86 2.90
N LYS A 157 4.17 -17.80 4.08
CA LYS A 157 2.98 -18.60 4.41
C LYS A 157 1.79 -18.26 3.51
N GLY A 158 1.52 -16.98 3.27
CA GLY A 158 0.48 -16.54 2.34
C GLY A 158 0.72 -17.02 0.90
N ILE A 159 1.96 -16.88 0.40
CA ILE A 159 2.39 -17.38 -0.92
C ILE A 159 2.11 -18.88 -1.07
N GLU A 160 2.47 -19.68 -0.07
CA GLU A 160 2.28 -21.12 -0.13
C GLU A 160 0.79 -21.50 -0.17
N ILE A 161 -0.04 -20.86 0.64
CA ILE A 161 -1.49 -21.11 0.63
C ILE A 161 -2.10 -20.71 -0.72
N TYR A 162 -1.72 -19.57 -1.31
CA TYR A 162 -2.20 -19.18 -2.63
C TYR A 162 -1.79 -20.18 -3.72
N LYS A 163 -0.55 -20.65 -3.72
CA LYS A 163 -0.08 -21.68 -4.66
C LYS A 163 -0.93 -22.96 -4.55
N GLN A 164 -1.24 -23.41 -3.34
CA GLN A 164 -2.08 -24.58 -3.13
C GLN A 164 -3.50 -24.38 -3.67
N ILE A 165 -4.08 -23.19 -3.46
CA ILE A 165 -5.41 -22.85 -4.01
C ILE A 165 -5.39 -22.84 -5.54
N ILE A 166 -4.33 -22.30 -6.16
CA ILE A 166 -4.17 -22.25 -7.62
C ILE A 166 -3.98 -23.65 -8.22
N ILE A 167 -3.22 -24.52 -7.56
CA ILE A 167 -3.05 -25.92 -7.99
C ILE A 167 -4.40 -26.66 -7.98
N GLU A 168 -5.25 -26.38 -6.99
CA GLU A 168 -6.60 -26.95 -6.89
C GLU A 168 -7.58 -26.33 -7.91
N ASP A 169 -7.46 -25.03 -8.16
CA ASP A 169 -8.35 -24.26 -9.02
C ASP A 169 -7.62 -23.07 -9.66
N ASP A 170 -7.06 -23.33 -10.84
CA ASP A 170 -6.34 -22.34 -11.64
C ASP A 170 -7.24 -21.17 -12.07
N GLY A 171 -8.58 -21.34 -12.03
CA GLY A 171 -9.56 -20.31 -12.33
C GLY A 171 -9.87 -19.36 -11.16
N TYR A 172 -9.23 -19.54 -10.01
CA TYR A 172 -9.43 -18.74 -8.80
C TYR A 172 -8.58 -17.45 -8.83
N TYR A 173 -9.06 -16.45 -9.58
CA TYR A 173 -8.32 -15.20 -9.85
C TYR A 173 -7.85 -14.46 -8.59
N ASP A 174 -8.61 -14.51 -7.50
CA ASP A 174 -8.27 -13.82 -6.25
C ASP A 174 -6.98 -14.38 -5.63
N ALA A 175 -6.71 -15.69 -5.77
CA ALA A 175 -5.45 -16.29 -5.31
C ALA A 175 -4.27 -15.93 -6.23
N TRP A 176 -4.50 -15.81 -7.55
CA TRP A 176 -3.49 -15.30 -8.48
C TRP A 176 -3.07 -13.87 -8.15
N ILE A 177 -4.04 -12.98 -7.92
CA ILE A 177 -3.77 -11.60 -7.53
C ILE A 177 -3.10 -11.54 -6.16
N GLY A 178 -3.58 -12.30 -5.18
CA GLY A 178 -2.97 -12.40 -3.85
C GLY A 178 -1.53 -12.90 -3.89
N LEU A 179 -1.22 -13.88 -4.75
CA LEU A 179 0.14 -14.38 -4.97
C LEU A 179 1.07 -13.31 -5.54
N GLY A 180 0.61 -12.54 -6.53
CA GLY A 180 1.37 -11.41 -7.09
C GLY A 180 1.70 -10.37 -6.02
N ARG A 181 0.69 -9.99 -5.22
CA ARG A 181 0.85 -9.03 -4.12
C ARG A 181 1.85 -9.52 -3.08
N ALA A 182 1.71 -10.75 -2.61
CA ALA A 182 2.62 -11.31 -1.62
C ALA A 182 4.07 -11.35 -2.12
N ARG A 183 4.28 -11.67 -3.41
CA ARG A 183 5.62 -11.71 -4.03
C ARG A 183 6.27 -10.34 -4.14
N ILE A 184 5.53 -9.31 -4.56
CA ILE A 184 6.11 -7.98 -4.73
C ILE A 184 6.52 -7.36 -3.39
N HIS A 185 5.70 -7.55 -2.35
CA HIS A 185 6.05 -7.09 -1.00
C HIS A 185 7.17 -7.91 -0.37
N LEU A 186 7.24 -9.22 -0.63
CA LEU A 186 8.37 -10.03 -0.19
C LEU A 186 9.68 -9.53 -0.82
N ALA A 187 9.68 -9.29 -2.14
CA ALA A 187 10.85 -8.75 -2.84
C ALA A 187 11.28 -7.38 -2.29
N LYS A 188 10.32 -6.50 -1.96
CA LYS A 188 10.58 -5.21 -1.32
C LYS A 188 11.31 -5.37 0.01
N ILE A 189 10.78 -6.20 0.90
CA ILE A 189 11.30 -6.38 2.26
C ILE A 189 12.67 -7.04 2.21
N GLU A 190 12.84 -8.09 1.38
CA GLU A 190 14.13 -8.77 1.19
C GLU A 190 15.22 -7.81 0.69
N ARG A 191 14.89 -6.89 -0.23
CA ARG A 191 15.80 -5.83 -0.67
C ARG A 191 16.14 -4.84 0.45
N GLU A 192 15.14 -4.37 1.20
CA GLU A 192 15.34 -3.41 2.29
C GLU A 192 16.22 -3.99 3.41
N MET A 193 16.03 -5.25 3.78
CA MET A 193 16.93 -5.91 4.76
C MET A 193 18.35 -6.07 4.21
N SER A 194 18.49 -6.48 2.94
CA SER A 194 19.81 -6.63 2.32
C SER A 194 20.58 -5.30 2.24
N ARG A 195 19.88 -4.18 2.01
CA ARG A 195 20.47 -2.83 2.03
C ARG A 195 20.95 -2.43 3.42
N ASN A 196 20.19 -2.74 4.47
CA ASN A 196 20.59 -2.45 5.84
C ASN A 196 21.84 -3.24 6.23
N ASP A 197 21.89 -4.53 5.88
CA ASP A 197 23.04 -5.40 6.15
C ASP A 197 24.31 -4.95 5.38
N GLN A 198 24.15 -4.36 4.19
CA GLN A 198 25.26 -3.84 3.38
C GLN A 198 25.76 -2.47 3.83
N ASN A 199 24.90 -1.60 4.37
CA ASN A 199 25.32 -0.30 4.91
C ASN A 199 26.22 -0.44 6.15
N ASP A 200 26.15 -1.57 6.84
CA ASP A 200 27.05 -1.90 7.96
C ASP A 200 28.43 -2.44 7.53
N LEU A 201 28.62 -2.71 6.22
CA LEU A 201 29.84 -3.29 5.67
C LEU A 201 30.41 -2.40 4.55
N SER A 202 31.12 -1.35 4.95
CA SER A 202 31.75 -0.37 4.05
C SER A 202 32.73 -0.98 3.02
N ASP A 203 32.60 -0.51 1.78
CA ASP A 203 33.62 -0.39 0.72
C ASP A 203 34.56 -1.59 0.45
N SER A 204 34.03 -2.60 -0.25
CA SER A 204 34.87 -3.52 -1.02
C SER A 204 34.32 -3.72 -2.45
N GLU A 205 35.19 -3.97 -3.43
CA GLU A 205 34.79 -4.20 -4.82
C GLU A 205 33.86 -5.42 -5.01
N ASN A 206 33.85 -6.36 -4.06
CA ASN A 206 32.89 -7.47 -4.02
C ASN A 206 31.43 -7.00 -3.78
N SER A 207 31.22 -5.79 -3.25
CA SER A 207 29.88 -5.26 -3.01
C SER A 207 29.10 -4.98 -4.30
N LYS A 208 29.79 -4.71 -5.42
CA LYS A 208 29.14 -4.42 -6.71
C LYS A 208 28.60 -5.69 -7.38
N GLU A 209 29.39 -6.76 -7.42
CA GLU A 209 28.96 -8.05 -7.99
C GLU A 209 27.83 -8.68 -7.15
N GLU A 210 27.90 -8.57 -5.82
CA GLU A 210 26.83 -9.04 -4.93
C GLU A 210 25.52 -8.25 -5.12
N GLN A 211 25.62 -6.92 -5.31
CA GLN A 211 24.46 -6.07 -5.61
C GLN A 211 23.82 -6.36 -6.98
N GLU A 212 24.63 -6.65 -8.01
CA GLU A 212 24.11 -7.06 -9.33
C GLU A 212 23.41 -8.42 -9.27
N SER A 213 23.95 -9.38 -8.51
CA SER A 213 23.27 -10.67 -8.32
C SER A 213 21.94 -10.54 -7.54
N SER A 214 21.89 -9.62 -6.57
CA SER A 214 20.71 -9.36 -5.75
C SER A 214 19.57 -8.74 -6.57
N ILE A 215 19.88 -7.79 -7.47
CA ILE A 215 18.85 -7.19 -8.34
C ILE A 215 18.31 -8.18 -9.37
N GLU A 216 19.10 -9.13 -9.87
CA GLU A 216 18.61 -10.17 -10.78
C GLU A 216 17.59 -11.10 -10.09
N ILE A 217 17.85 -11.50 -8.85
CA ILE A 217 16.93 -12.30 -8.03
C ILE A 217 15.64 -11.53 -7.76
N GLU A 218 15.75 -10.24 -7.46
CA GLU A 218 14.61 -9.35 -7.26
C GLU A 218 13.79 -9.19 -8.55
N GLN A 219 14.44 -8.99 -9.70
CA GLN A 219 13.77 -8.91 -11.00
C GLN A 219 13.04 -10.21 -11.34
N ALA A 220 13.61 -11.36 -11.00
CA ALA A 220 12.93 -12.65 -11.17
C ALA A 220 11.67 -12.73 -10.29
N SER A 221 11.75 -12.27 -9.04
CA SER A 221 10.61 -12.20 -8.12
C SER A 221 9.52 -11.25 -8.60
N PHE A 222 9.91 -10.09 -9.15
CA PHE A 222 9.01 -9.15 -9.81
C PHE A 222 8.31 -9.78 -11.01
N ASN A 223 9.05 -10.41 -11.93
CA ASN A 223 8.45 -11.05 -13.10
C ASN A 223 7.44 -12.13 -12.67
N MET A 224 7.77 -12.91 -11.64
CA MET A 224 6.85 -13.88 -11.03
C MET A 224 5.60 -13.25 -10.39
N ALA A 225 5.69 -12.02 -9.89
CA ALA A 225 4.55 -11.27 -9.39
C ALA A 225 3.66 -10.77 -10.55
N ILE A 226 4.28 -10.20 -11.59
CA ILE A 226 3.58 -9.75 -12.80
C ILE A 226 2.85 -10.88 -13.50
N ASP A 227 3.48 -12.04 -13.67
CA ASP A 227 2.84 -13.21 -14.27
C ASP A 227 1.58 -13.63 -13.50
N ALA A 228 1.62 -13.52 -12.17
CA ALA A 228 0.49 -13.86 -11.31
C ALA A 228 -0.64 -12.82 -11.44
N PHE A 229 -0.29 -11.52 -11.45
CA PHE A 229 -1.25 -10.44 -11.69
C PHE A 229 -1.91 -10.56 -13.07
N ASP A 230 -1.13 -10.74 -14.13
CA ASP A 230 -1.62 -10.85 -15.51
C ASP A 230 -2.59 -12.03 -15.65
N LYS A 231 -2.27 -13.20 -15.07
CA LYS A 231 -3.18 -14.35 -15.04
C LYS A 231 -4.46 -14.05 -14.29
N GLY A 232 -4.37 -13.54 -13.06
CA GLY A 232 -5.54 -13.21 -12.24
C GLY A 232 -6.45 -12.19 -12.93
N LEU A 233 -5.88 -11.12 -13.46
CA LEU A 233 -6.59 -10.08 -14.20
C LEU A 233 -7.22 -10.61 -15.50
N SER A 234 -6.53 -11.48 -16.25
CA SER A 234 -7.09 -12.08 -17.47
C SER A 234 -8.35 -12.91 -17.19
N ILE A 235 -8.34 -13.68 -16.10
CA ILE A 235 -9.50 -14.47 -15.66
C ILE A 235 -10.63 -13.53 -15.22
N LEU A 236 -10.30 -12.51 -14.44
CA LEU A 236 -11.26 -11.56 -13.88
C LEU A 236 -11.92 -10.68 -14.94
N LYS A 237 -11.16 -10.22 -15.94
CA LYS A 237 -11.64 -9.37 -17.06
C LYS A 237 -12.84 -10.00 -17.77
N SER A 238 -12.85 -11.33 -17.88
CA SER A 238 -13.95 -12.08 -18.51
C SER A 238 -15.18 -12.31 -17.61
N LYS A 239 -15.04 -12.12 -16.29
CA LYS A 239 -16.05 -12.50 -15.28
C LYS A 239 -16.79 -11.30 -14.68
N ASP A 240 -16.05 -10.25 -14.31
CA ASP A 240 -16.59 -9.10 -13.60
C ASP A 240 -15.74 -7.86 -13.90
N GLU A 241 -16.26 -7.02 -14.82
CA GLU A 241 -15.56 -5.81 -15.27
C GLU A 241 -15.32 -4.81 -14.14
N LYS A 242 -16.30 -4.63 -13.24
CA LYS A 242 -16.17 -3.70 -12.11
C LYS A 242 -15.07 -4.15 -11.16
N LYS A 243 -15.03 -5.44 -10.83
CA LYS A 243 -13.95 -5.98 -10.02
C LYS A 243 -12.61 -5.95 -10.74
N TYR A 244 -12.58 -6.19 -12.05
CA TYR A 244 -11.37 -6.04 -12.86
C TYR A 244 -10.80 -4.62 -12.71
N VAL A 245 -11.62 -3.58 -12.90
CA VAL A 245 -11.21 -2.18 -12.72
C VAL A 245 -10.62 -1.95 -11.33
N ILE A 246 -11.35 -2.32 -10.26
CA ILE A 246 -10.91 -2.10 -8.88
C ILE A 246 -9.59 -2.83 -8.60
N LYS A 247 -9.47 -4.10 -9.01
CA LYS A 247 -8.28 -4.90 -8.76
C LYS A 247 -7.08 -4.39 -9.55
N SER A 248 -7.26 -3.95 -10.79
CA SER A 248 -6.18 -3.35 -11.58
C SER A 248 -5.65 -2.06 -10.95
N ILE A 249 -6.53 -1.21 -10.40
CA ILE A 249 -6.11 0.01 -9.66
C ILE A 249 -5.33 -0.35 -8.40
N LEU A 250 -5.77 -1.35 -7.64
CA LEU A 250 -5.05 -1.80 -6.44
C LEU A 250 -3.68 -2.39 -6.78
N ILE A 251 -3.57 -3.17 -7.86
CA ILE A 251 -2.29 -3.70 -8.35
C ILE A 251 -1.38 -2.55 -8.80
N ALA A 252 -1.92 -1.57 -9.51
CA ALA A 252 -1.20 -0.36 -9.91
C ALA A 252 -0.64 0.39 -8.69
N LYS A 253 -1.43 0.53 -7.61
CA LYS A 253 -0.98 1.11 -6.34
C LYS A 253 0.16 0.30 -5.72
N ASP A 254 -0.01 -1.01 -5.55
CA ASP A 254 1.00 -1.89 -4.93
C ASP A 254 2.34 -1.83 -5.72
N LEU A 255 2.27 -1.80 -7.06
CA LEU A 255 3.43 -1.67 -7.93
C LEU A 255 4.07 -0.27 -7.90
N GLN A 256 3.26 0.79 -7.79
CA GLN A 256 3.76 2.16 -7.62
C GLN A 256 4.53 2.27 -6.30
N GLU A 257 3.97 1.81 -5.19
CA GLU A 257 4.66 1.81 -3.89
C GLU A 257 5.96 0.99 -3.93
N TYR A 258 5.96 -0.13 -4.66
CA TYR A 258 7.15 -0.93 -4.87
C TYR A 258 8.23 -0.15 -5.64
N VAL A 259 7.93 0.40 -6.81
CA VAL A 259 8.94 1.12 -7.62
C VAL A 259 9.44 2.37 -6.91
N MET A 260 8.60 3.05 -6.13
CA MET A 260 9.02 4.21 -5.33
C MET A 260 10.03 3.88 -4.22
N SER A 261 10.16 2.61 -3.83
CA SER A 261 11.18 2.15 -2.87
C SER A 261 12.51 1.70 -3.50
N ILE A 262 12.59 1.69 -4.83
CA ILE A 262 13.81 1.40 -5.58
C ILE A 262 14.64 2.68 -5.72
N ASP A 263 15.97 2.54 -5.83
CA ASP A 263 16.83 3.67 -6.19
C ASP A 263 16.76 3.86 -7.72
N HIS A 264 16.08 4.92 -8.16
CA HIS A 264 15.80 5.13 -9.58
C HIS A 264 17.05 5.52 -10.38
N LEU A 265 18.02 6.18 -9.75
CA LEU A 265 19.27 6.59 -10.39
C LEU A 265 20.15 5.38 -10.71
N LYS A 266 20.13 4.39 -9.81
CA LYS A 266 20.93 3.17 -9.97
C LYS A 266 20.27 2.15 -10.89
N PHE A 267 18.95 2.05 -10.88
CA PHE A 267 18.20 1.00 -11.57
C PHE A 267 17.18 1.56 -12.59
N THR A 268 17.60 2.51 -13.41
CA THR A 268 16.73 3.22 -14.38
C THR A 268 15.91 2.29 -15.28
N ALA A 269 16.55 1.34 -15.97
CA ALA A 269 15.84 0.45 -16.89
C ALA A 269 14.79 -0.43 -16.18
N TYR A 270 15.10 -0.87 -14.96
CA TYR A 270 14.19 -1.69 -14.16
C TYR A 270 12.99 -0.87 -13.65
N THR A 271 13.23 0.34 -13.15
CA THR A 271 12.16 1.24 -12.69
C THR A 271 11.27 1.68 -13.84
N GLN A 272 11.83 2.03 -15.01
CA GLN A 272 11.06 2.32 -16.22
C GLN A 272 10.15 1.16 -16.62
N LYS A 273 10.64 -0.09 -16.56
CA LYS A 273 9.84 -1.30 -16.84
C LYS A 273 8.63 -1.40 -15.91
N ILE A 274 8.81 -1.12 -14.62
CA ILE A 274 7.73 -1.20 -13.63
C ILE A 274 6.71 -0.07 -13.87
N PHE A 275 7.16 1.18 -14.03
CA PHE A 275 6.25 2.31 -14.30
C PHE A 275 5.44 2.08 -15.58
N THR A 276 6.08 1.60 -16.65
CA THR A 276 5.39 1.25 -17.90
C THR A 276 4.32 0.19 -17.67
N LYS A 277 4.62 -0.83 -16.85
CA LYS A 277 3.64 -1.88 -16.52
C LYS A 277 2.45 -1.32 -15.75
N VAL A 278 2.67 -0.41 -14.80
CA VAL A 278 1.59 0.29 -14.06
C VAL A 278 0.71 1.08 -15.00
N ILE A 279 1.32 1.87 -15.90
CA ILE A 279 0.60 2.65 -16.91
C ILE A 279 -0.24 1.74 -17.80
N ASN A 280 0.31 0.63 -18.28
CA ASN A 280 -0.44 -0.33 -19.11
C ASN A 280 -1.66 -0.89 -18.37
N TYR A 281 -1.56 -1.22 -17.07
CA TYR A 281 -2.72 -1.66 -16.31
C TYR A 281 -3.79 -0.57 -16.19
N LEU A 282 -3.41 0.69 -16.06
CA LEU A 282 -4.38 1.78 -16.00
C LEU A 282 -4.97 2.10 -17.38
N GLN A 283 -4.16 2.06 -18.44
CA GLN A 283 -4.58 2.26 -19.83
C GLN A 283 -5.56 1.20 -20.30
N ASP A 284 -5.32 -0.08 -19.98
CA ASP A 284 -6.22 -1.19 -20.27
C ASP A 284 -7.63 -0.97 -19.72
N ILE A 285 -7.76 -0.22 -18.63
CA ILE A 285 -9.04 0.12 -18.01
C ILE A 285 -9.64 1.37 -18.69
N TYR A 286 -8.83 2.38 -19.06
CA TYR A 286 -9.33 3.56 -19.83
C TYR A 286 -9.93 3.14 -21.17
N ASP A 287 -9.34 2.14 -21.82
CA ASP A 287 -9.78 1.60 -23.10
C ASP A 287 -11.12 0.82 -23.02
N LEU A 288 -11.60 0.49 -21.81
CA LEU A 288 -12.91 -0.13 -21.60
C LEU A 288 -14.08 0.86 -21.73
N ASP A 289 -13.83 2.11 -22.14
CA ASP A 289 -14.82 3.19 -22.30
C ASP A 289 -15.65 3.42 -21.02
N ASN A 290 -15.00 3.16 -19.88
CA ASN A 290 -15.67 3.08 -18.61
C ASN A 290 -15.68 4.47 -17.95
N ILE A 291 -16.84 5.12 -17.99
CA ILE A 291 -17.13 6.41 -17.33
C ILE A 291 -16.60 6.43 -15.88
N TYR A 292 -16.55 5.29 -15.20
CA TYR A 292 -16.05 5.16 -13.83
C TYR A 292 -14.60 5.63 -13.65
N LEU A 293 -13.70 5.51 -14.63
CA LEU A 293 -12.27 5.85 -14.42
C LEU A 293 -11.97 7.35 -14.44
N ASN A 294 -12.70 8.11 -15.26
CA ASN A 294 -12.64 9.57 -15.21
C ASN A 294 -13.20 10.12 -13.90
N GLU A 295 -13.97 9.31 -13.16
CA GLU A 295 -14.49 9.61 -11.84
C GLU A 295 -13.63 9.05 -10.69
N ILE A 296 -12.73 8.08 -10.97
CA ILE A 296 -11.79 7.56 -9.96
C ILE A 296 -10.54 8.44 -9.96
N ASN A 297 -10.68 9.59 -9.32
CA ASN A 297 -9.64 10.58 -9.06
C ASN A 297 -8.32 9.94 -8.55
N PHE A 298 -8.42 8.91 -7.72
CA PHE A 298 -7.28 8.16 -7.21
C PHE A 298 -6.44 7.49 -8.31
N ALA A 299 -7.10 6.88 -9.31
CA ALA A 299 -6.42 6.20 -10.42
C ALA A 299 -5.75 7.21 -11.37
N GLN A 300 -6.35 8.40 -11.54
CA GLN A 300 -5.73 9.51 -12.25
C GLN A 300 -4.44 9.97 -11.53
N GLY A 301 -4.48 10.06 -10.20
CA GLY A 301 -3.31 10.38 -9.38
C GLY A 301 -2.18 9.38 -9.56
N ILE A 302 -2.44 8.08 -9.44
CA ILE A 302 -1.44 7.03 -9.68
C ILE A 302 -0.87 7.14 -11.10
N HIS A 303 -1.75 7.28 -12.11
CA HIS A 303 -1.34 7.36 -13.51
C HIS A 303 -0.39 8.56 -13.73
N GLY A 304 -0.81 9.74 -13.28
CA GLY A 304 -0.03 10.96 -13.43
C GLY A 304 1.30 10.91 -12.69
N CYS A 305 1.34 10.30 -11.49
CA CYS A 305 2.60 10.08 -10.78
C CYS A 305 3.57 9.21 -11.59
N CYS A 306 3.11 8.06 -12.11
CA CYS A 306 3.97 7.17 -12.89
C CYS A 306 4.48 7.83 -14.19
N LEU A 307 3.64 8.60 -14.86
CA LEU A 307 4.03 9.39 -16.04
C LEU A 307 5.09 10.45 -15.68
N TYR A 308 4.93 11.15 -14.56
CA TYR A 308 5.91 12.13 -14.08
C TYR A 308 7.28 11.48 -13.85
N TYR A 309 7.34 10.35 -13.13
CA TYR A 309 8.62 9.68 -12.87
C TYR A 309 9.26 9.13 -14.15
N LEU A 310 8.47 8.63 -15.11
CA LEU A 310 9.01 8.26 -16.43
C LEU A 310 9.58 9.45 -17.20
N ALA A 311 8.88 10.59 -17.20
CA ALA A 311 9.37 11.82 -17.81
C ALA A 311 10.69 12.25 -17.17
N LYS A 312 10.76 12.28 -15.83
CA LYS A 312 11.97 12.61 -15.07
C LYS A 312 13.15 11.72 -15.49
N LEU A 313 12.96 10.41 -15.50
CA LEU A 313 14.01 9.44 -15.87
C LEU A 313 14.50 9.56 -17.31
N LYS A 314 13.65 10.01 -18.24
CA LYS A 314 14.03 10.25 -19.64
C LYS A 314 14.73 11.59 -19.85
N THR A 315 14.35 12.60 -19.06
CA THR A 315 14.98 13.93 -19.11
C THR A 315 16.46 13.87 -18.70
N ASP A 316 16.81 12.96 -17.79
CA ASP A 316 18.18 12.77 -17.33
C ASP A 316 19.09 12.10 -18.38
N HIS A 317 18.58 11.66 -19.54
CA HIS A 317 19.26 10.65 -20.39
C HIS A 317 19.53 10.97 -21.88
N ASN A 318 19.16 12.13 -22.47
CA ASN A 318 19.72 12.74 -23.71
C ASN A 318 18.74 13.77 -24.34
N ASP A 319 19.25 14.68 -25.18
CA ASP A 319 18.45 15.72 -25.87
C ASP A 319 17.40 15.19 -26.88
N ASP A 320 17.60 13.99 -27.47
CA ASP A 320 16.65 13.39 -28.43
C ASP A 320 15.42 12.74 -27.75
N GLU A 321 15.50 12.43 -26.45
CA GLU A 321 14.38 11.87 -25.66
C GLU A 321 13.44 12.96 -25.10
N ASN A 322 13.74 14.22 -25.39
CA ASN A 322 13.07 15.36 -24.79
C ASN A 322 11.61 15.51 -25.24
N GLU A 323 11.28 15.13 -26.48
CA GLU A 323 9.88 15.15 -26.97
C GLU A 323 9.01 14.07 -26.31
N GLU A 324 9.55 12.86 -26.09
CA GLU A 324 8.82 11.80 -25.39
C GLU A 324 8.63 12.16 -23.91
N SER A 325 9.67 12.73 -23.28
CA SER A 325 9.58 13.26 -21.92
C SER A 325 8.52 14.36 -21.80
N LYS A 326 8.48 15.31 -22.75
CA LYS A 326 7.42 16.34 -22.84
C LYS A 326 6.04 15.73 -22.92
N MET A 327 5.84 14.72 -23.76
CA MET A 327 4.56 14.04 -23.90
C MET A 327 4.11 13.43 -22.56
N PHE A 328 4.97 12.63 -21.93
CA PHE A 328 4.66 12.04 -20.63
C PHE A 328 4.40 13.09 -19.55
N LEU A 329 5.17 14.17 -19.54
CA LEU A 329 5.02 15.23 -18.54
C LEU A 329 3.71 16.01 -18.69
N ASN A 330 3.34 16.34 -19.93
CA ASN A 330 2.07 17.02 -20.19
C ASN A 330 0.87 16.12 -19.83
N GLU A 331 0.94 14.83 -20.16
CA GLU A 331 -0.09 13.87 -19.73
C GLU A 331 -0.11 13.73 -18.19
N ALA A 332 1.05 13.66 -17.55
CA ALA A 332 1.17 13.59 -16.08
C ALA A 332 0.42 14.76 -15.41
N ILE A 333 0.67 15.99 -15.88
CA ILE A 333 0.00 17.19 -15.37
C ILE A 333 -1.52 17.10 -15.59
N GLU A 334 -1.98 16.67 -16.76
CA GLU A 334 -3.42 16.53 -17.04
C GLU A 334 -4.09 15.54 -16.07
N LYS A 335 -3.46 14.39 -15.82
CA LYS A 335 -3.97 13.36 -14.91
C LYS A 335 -3.94 13.84 -13.45
N LEU A 336 -2.85 14.47 -13.01
CA LEU A 336 -2.69 14.98 -11.64
C LEU A 336 -3.66 16.13 -11.35
N LEU A 337 -4.00 16.98 -12.32
CA LEU A 337 -5.04 18.02 -12.14
C LEU A 337 -6.43 17.43 -11.89
N LYS A 338 -6.69 16.21 -12.37
CA LYS A 338 -7.94 15.47 -12.12
C LYS A 338 -7.87 14.62 -10.85
N ALA A 339 -6.68 14.47 -10.26
CA ALA A 339 -6.48 13.71 -9.04
C ALA A 339 -6.96 14.52 -7.82
N ASN A 340 -8.24 14.35 -7.47
CA ASN A 340 -8.84 14.88 -6.25
C ASN A 340 -9.24 13.73 -5.31
N ASP A 341 -8.23 13.10 -4.70
CA ASP A 341 -8.41 12.08 -3.66
C ASP A 341 -8.02 12.67 -2.28
N PRO A 342 -8.93 12.79 -1.31
CA PRO A 342 -8.64 13.41 -0.02
C PRO A 342 -7.58 12.71 0.84
N LEU A 343 -7.24 11.46 0.55
CA LEU A 343 -6.28 10.68 1.33
C LEU A 343 -4.84 10.86 0.83
N GLU A 344 -4.66 11.26 -0.43
CA GLU A 344 -3.35 11.43 -1.07
C GLU A 344 -3.25 12.81 -1.75
N GLU A 345 -4.09 13.75 -1.34
CA GLU A 345 -4.19 15.09 -1.93
C GLU A 345 -2.87 15.85 -1.81
N ASP A 346 -2.25 15.77 -0.64
CA ASP A 346 -0.93 16.33 -0.34
C ASP A 346 0.13 15.79 -1.30
N ARG A 347 0.20 14.47 -1.44
CA ARG A 347 1.18 13.79 -2.29
C ARG A 347 0.97 14.06 -3.77
N PHE A 348 -0.27 13.97 -4.26
CA PHE A 348 -0.58 14.25 -5.66
C PHE A 348 -0.31 15.72 -6.00
N ARG A 349 -0.57 16.64 -5.06
CA ARG A 349 -0.29 18.06 -5.23
C ARG A 349 1.20 18.37 -5.19
N GLU A 350 1.97 17.69 -4.34
CA GLU A 350 3.44 17.77 -4.35
C GLU A 350 3.99 17.35 -5.70
N ILE A 351 3.59 16.18 -6.20
CA ILE A 351 4.05 15.64 -7.48
C ILE A 351 3.61 16.52 -8.65
N LEU A 352 2.39 17.10 -8.59
CA LEU A 352 1.94 18.09 -9.58
C LEU A 352 2.84 19.33 -9.59
N GLY A 353 3.22 19.83 -8.41
CA GLY A 353 4.18 20.91 -8.27
C GLY A 353 5.53 20.57 -8.88
N GLN A 354 6.07 19.38 -8.55
CA GLN A 354 7.32 18.87 -9.12
C GLN A 354 7.26 18.68 -10.64
N ALA A 355 6.11 18.26 -11.18
CA ALA A 355 5.90 18.12 -12.62
C ALA A 355 5.94 19.48 -13.33
N TYR A 356 5.31 20.51 -12.75
CA TYR A 356 5.41 21.87 -13.27
C TYR A 356 6.84 22.43 -13.19
N ILE A 357 7.57 22.18 -12.11
CA ILE A 357 8.98 22.58 -12.01
C ILE A 357 9.83 21.86 -13.07
N LEU A 358 9.64 20.55 -13.28
CA LEU A 358 10.31 19.82 -14.35
C LEU A 358 9.97 20.40 -15.73
N LYS A 359 8.73 20.86 -15.94
CA LYS A 359 8.31 21.50 -17.19
C LYS A 359 9.12 22.77 -17.50
N THR A 360 9.54 23.52 -16.49
CA THR A 360 10.40 24.71 -16.68
C THR A 360 11.78 24.39 -17.26
N ILE A 361 12.27 23.16 -17.08
CA ILE A 361 13.58 22.70 -17.56
C ILE A 361 13.48 22.24 -19.02
N ILE A 362 12.33 21.65 -19.37
CA ILE A 362 12.11 20.94 -20.63
C ILE A 362 11.49 21.85 -21.70
N GLU A 363 10.67 22.82 -21.27
CA GLU A 363 9.98 23.75 -22.17
C GLU A 363 10.94 24.79 -22.75
N SER A 364 10.67 25.25 -23.97
CA SER A 364 11.49 26.27 -24.65
C SER A 364 10.78 27.62 -24.78
N ASP A 365 9.46 27.64 -24.61
CA ASP A 365 8.65 28.85 -24.64
C ASP A 365 8.68 29.59 -23.29
N GLU A 366 9.21 30.81 -23.28
CA GLU A 366 9.43 31.59 -22.04
C GLU A 366 8.12 31.86 -21.28
N GLU A 367 7.00 32.09 -21.96
CA GLU A 367 5.70 32.35 -21.32
C GLU A 367 5.20 31.09 -20.59
N GLN A 368 5.29 29.93 -21.24
CA GLN A 368 4.95 28.65 -20.62
C GLN A 368 5.90 28.27 -19.48
N ILE A 369 7.19 28.60 -19.58
CA ILE A 369 8.16 28.39 -18.49
C ILE A 369 7.77 29.22 -17.27
N MET A 370 7.46 30.50 -17.44
CA MET A 370 7.06 31.38 -16.34
C MET A 370 5.73 30.94 -15.71
N GLU A 371 4.75 30.54 -16.53
CA GLU A 371 3.47 30.02 -16.04
C GLU A 371 3.65 28.70 -15.26
N ALA A 372 4.46 27.78 -15.79
CA ALA A 372 4.75 26.52 -15.13
C ALA A 372 5.50 26.74 -13.81
N TYR A 373 6.48 27.64 -13.77
CA TYR A 373 7.21 27.95 -12.54
C TYR A 373 6.28 28.42 -11.41
N GLU A 374 5.37 29.34 -11.71
CA GLU A 374 4.45 29.88 -10.71
C GLU A 374 3.41 28.85 -10.26
N LYS A 375 2.85 28.06 -11.19
CA LYS A 375 1.97 26.94 -10.84
C LYS A 375 2.67 25.89 -9.99
N GLY A 376 3.92 25.59 -10.31
CA GLY A 376 4.76 24.66 -9.56
C GLY A 376 4.94 25.12 -8.12
N ARG A 377 5.32 26.38 -7.91
CA ARG A 377 5.48 26.97 -6.57
C ARG A 377 4.19 26.93 -5.77
N GLU A 378 3.06 27.33 -6.37
CA GLU A 378 1.78 27.34 -5.66
C GLU A 378 1.33 25.92 -5.25
N CYS A 379 1.50 24.92 -6.12
CA CYS A 379 1.17 23.54 -5.78
C CYS A 379 2.05 23.02 -4.63
N LEU A 380 3.36 23.28 -4.66
CA LEU A 380 4.28 22.87 -3.60
C LEU A 380 3.96 23.57 -2.26
N LYS A 381 3.64 24.87 -2.29
CA LYS A 381 3.18 25.59 -1.08
C LYS A 381 1.92 24.98 -0.49
N GLN A 382 0.96 24.62 -1.34
CA GLN A 382 -0.27 23.99 -0.88
C GLN A 382 -0.02 22.60 -0.32
N ALA A 383 0.84 21.78 -0.94
CA ALA A 383 1.27 20.49 -0.40
C ALA A 383 1.93 20.64 0.97
N TYR A 384 2.82 21.63 1.14
CA TYR A 384 3.49 21.92 2.40
C TYR A 384 2.53 22.34 3.53
N LYS A 385 1.40 22.98 3.20
CA LYS A 385 0.35 23.29 4.19
C LYS A 385 -0.33 22.03 4.75
N PHE A 386 -0.31 20.91 4.00
CA PHE A 386 -0.86 19.63 4.49
C PHE A 386 0.13 18.87 5.36
N ASP A 387 1.44 18.97 5.06
CA ASP A 387 2.52 18.36 5.83
C ASP A 387 3.69 19.34 6.05
N PRO A 388 3.59 20.23 7.06
CA PRO A 388 4.62 21.23 7.35
C PRO A 388 5.94 20.62 7.88
N ASP A 389 5.91 19.37 8.32
CA ASP A 389 7.06 18.66 8.87
C ASP A 389 7.91 17.99 7.76
N ASN A 390 7.49 18.07 6.50
CA ASN A 390 8.23 17.54 5.35
C ASN A 390 9.46 18.43 5.02
N GLU A 391 10.61 18.06 5.61
CA GLU A 391 11.88 18.78 5.43
C GLU A 391 12.32 18.86 3.96
N ASN A 392 12.14 17.79 3.18
CA ASN A 392 12.51 17.77 1.75
C ASN A 392 11.71 18.81 0.96
N LEU A 393 10.40 18.90 1.22
CA LEU A 393 9.52 19.86 0.56
C LEU A 393 9.84 21.30 0.99
N ARG A 394 10.17 21.51 2.26
CA ARG A 394 10.64 22.80 2.78
C ARG A 394 11.93 23.24 2.07
N GLU A 395 12.96 22.40 2.01
CA GLU A 395 14.22 22.70 1.32
C GLU A 395 14.00 23.03 -0.16
N GLN A 396 13.09 22.29 -0.82
CA GLN A 396 12.71 22.56 -2.20
C GLN A 396 12.05 23.94 -2.35
N LEU A 397 11.12 24.31 -1.46
CA LEU A 397 10.47 25.61 -1.46
C LEU A 397 11.43 26.76 -1.14
N GLU A 398 12.37 26.58 -0.22
CA GLU A 398 13.44 27.54 0.07
C GLU A 398 14.34 27.76 -1.16
N THR A 399 14.73 26.68 -1.85
CA THR A 399 15.53 26.72 -3.09
C THR A 399 14.80 27.50 -4.20
N LEU A 400 13.46 27.38 -4.25
CA LEU A 400 12.61 28.11 -5.19
C LEU A 400 12.29 29.56 -4.74
N GLY A 401 12.87 30.04 -3.63
CA GLY A 401 12.55 31.35 -3.06
C GLY A 401 11.06 31.52 -2.75
N ALA A 402 10.38 30.41 -2.43
CA ALA A 402 8.95 30.36 -2.17
C ALA A 402 8.62 30.51 -0.69
N LEU A 403 9.56 30.14 0.20
CA LEU A 403 9.52 30.45 1.62
C LEU A 403 10.57 31.54 1.88
N SER A 404 10.11 32.75 2.20
CA SER A 404 10.95 33.78 2.79
C SER A 404 10.88 33.64 4.31
N ASN A 405 12.00 33.88 5.01
CA ASN A 405 12.07 33.92 6.49
C ASN A 405 11.15 34.97 7.15
N ASP A 406 10.37 35.72 6.36
CA ASP A 406 9.48 36.79 6.80
C ASP A 406 8.01 36.35 6.87
N ASP A 407 7.65 35.13 6.43
CA ASP A 407 6.26 34.62 6.48
C ASP A 407 5.89 34.02 7.87
N ASP A 408 6.83 34.00 8.83
CA ASP A 408 6.63 33.52 10.20
C ASP A 408 6.18 34.64 11.18
N GLU A 409 6.08 35.91 10.74
CA GLU A 409 5.66 37.05 11.57
C GLU A 409 4.31 37.66 11.12
N GLU A 410 3.25 36.84 11.05
CA GLU A 410 1.88 37.41 10.96
C GLU A 410 0.87 36.65 11.83
N TYR A 411 1.22 36.45 13.11
CA TYR A 411 0.23 36.14 14.15
C TYR A 411 0.50 36.91 15.45
N LEU A 412 -0.39 37.88 15.70
CA LEU A 412 -0.79 38.46 16.99
C LEU A 412 0.08 39.60 17.58
N ASP A 413 -0.13 40.81 17.06
CA ASP A 413 -0.26 42.00 17.92
C ASP A 413 -1.75 42.40 17.94
N ASP A 414 -2.54 41.68 18.75
CA ASP A 414 -3.79 42.20 19.31
C ASP A 414 -3.50 42.48 20.79
N ASP A 415 -3.08 43.71 21.11
CA ASP A 415 -3.36 44.38 22.38
C ASP A 415 -2.92 45.86 22.29
N ASP A 416 -3.89 46.75 22.04
CA ASP A 416 -3.97 48.10 22.63
C ASP A 416 -5.43 48.60 22.67
#